data_AF-A0A9E5URF9-F1
#
_entry.id   AF-A0A9E5URF9-F1
#
_cell.length_a   1.000
_cell.length_b   1.000
_cell.length_c   1.000
_cell.angle_alpha   90.00
_cell.angle_beta   90.00
_cell.angle_gamma   90.00
#
_symmetry.space_group_name_H-M   'P 1'
#
loop_
_entity.id
_entity.type
_entity.pdbx_description
1 polymer ?
#
loop_
_entity_poly.entity_id
_entity_poly.type
_entity_poly.pdbx_seq_one_letter_code
_entity_poly.pdbx_strand_id
1 'polypeptide(L)'
;MDLDNISGSIADTGSDAALLLQPGQVGISVPLDLFGLNSVARALQPGDSVDLVLSFLFIEVDETFQTRQPNRISVITRSPQGELVFGAGLEGRPEPSPLSALGVLVSPTERQRPRLVTQRTVENAQVIHVGYFPPDGRLLGGRTATPTPFDTPTPNPDAAEQQPPTATPLPTETPYQPVVVTIGVDPQDALVIVWAIDAQIPMTFLLRSAVDQGTGAATTAVTLQYLIETYAIPQPPILPFALEPAITSLRSLTLESFTNLVLDQTVSEAGQ
;
A
#
# COMPACT_ATOMS: atom_id res chain seq x y z
N MET A 1 -34.14 12.41 36.00
CA MET A 1 -32.91 11.66 35.69
C MET A 1 -32.20 12.54 34.67
N ASP A 2 -31.29 13.37 35.17
CA ASP A 2 -30.74 14.48 34.41
C ASP A 2 -29.84 13.98 33.29
N LEU A 3 -30.18 14.36 32.05
CA LEU A 3 -29.42 14.05 30.85
C LEU A 3 -28.02 14.71 30.86
N ASP A 4 -27.80 15.69 31.75
CA ASP A 4 -26.54 16.41 31.92
C ASP A 4 -25.50 15.65 32.77
N ASN A 5 -25.90 14.63 33.54
CA ASN A 5 -24.96 13.83 34.34
C ASN A 5 -24.36 12.65 33.55
N ILE A 6 -25.01 12.27 32.44
CA ILE A 6 -24.58 11.14 31.60
C ILE A 6 -23.50 11.59 30.61
N SER A 7 -23.57 12.83 30.13
CA SER A 7 -22.58 13.43 29.23
C SER A 7 -21.23 13.69 29.92
N GLY A 8 -21.24 14.09 31.20
CA GLY A 8 -20.01 14.28 32.00
C GLY A 8 -19.28 12.97 32.32
N SER A 9 -20.00 11.88 32.60
CA SER A 9 -19.39 10.59 32.95
C SER A 9 -18.78 9.84 31.77
N ILE A 10 -19.30 10.03 30.54
CA ILE A 10 -18.78 9.36 29.33
C ILE A 10 -17.56 10.13 28.78
N ALA A 11 -17.57 11.47 28.87
CA ALA A 11 -16.45 12.31 28.44
C ALA A 11 -15.18 12.16 29.30
N ASP A 12 -15.29 11.64 30.53
CA ASP A 12 -14.16 11.37 31.43
C ASP A 12 -13.63 9.92 31.33
N THR A 13 -14.21 9.07 30.47
CA THR A 13 -13.81 7.65 30.34
C THR A 13 -13.19 7.36 28.97
N GLY A 14 -11.86 7.26 28.94
CA GLY A 14 -11.10 6.87 27.74
C GLY A 14 -10.62 8.07 26.90
N SER A 15 -10.07 7.78 25.72
CA SER A 15 -9.64 8.80 24.75
C SER A 15 -10.81 9.30 23.91
N ASP A 16 -10.77 10.55 23.45
CA ASP A 16 -11.79 11.13 22.55
C ASP A 16 -12.00 10.31 21.28
N ALA A 17 -10.95 9.63 20.81
CA ALA A 17 -11.01 8.71 19.68
C ALA A 17 -12.10 7.63 19.84
N ALA A 18 -12.27 7.11 21.05
CA ALA A 18 -13.27 6.09 21.34
C ALA A 18 -14.70 6.65 21.31
N LEU A 19 -14.87 7.95 21.59
CA LEU A 19 -16.15 8.64 21.53
C LEU A 19 -16.59 8.93 20.09
N LEU A 20 -15.62 9.02 19.16
CA LEU A 20 -15.88 9.24 17.73
C LEU A 20 -16.28 7.96 16.99
N LEU A 21 -16.03 6.78 17.56
CA LEU A 21 -16.42 5.50 16.96
C LEU A 21 -17.93 5.28 17.06
N GLN A 22 -18.52 4.74 15.99
CA GLN A 22 -19.93 4.34 16.01
C GLN A 22 -20.12 3.09 16.88
N PRO A 23 -21.33 2.86 17.44
CA PRO A 23 -21.61 1.65 18.19
C PRO A 23 -21.30 0.38 17.39
N GLY A 24 -20.45 -0.49 17.94
CA GLY A 24 -20.04 -1.75 17.31
C GLY A 24 -18.76 -1.66 16.47
N GLN A 25 -18.27 -0.45 16.17
CA GLN A 25 -16.99 -0.27 15.47
C GLN A 25 -15.79 -0.38 16.41
N VAL A 26 -14.65 -0.70 15.81
CA VAL A 26 -13.33 -0.65 16.45
C VAL A 26 -12.41 0.30 15.66
N GLY A 27 -11.52 0.99 16.37
CA GLY A 27 -10.50 1.84 15.76
C GLY A 27 -9.26 1.03 15.37
N ILE A 28 -8.79 1.21 14.13
CA ILE A 28 -7.53 0.63 13.65
C ILE A 28 -6.67 1.67 12.95
N SER A 29 -5.37 1.61 13.17
CA SER A 29 -4.40 2.45 12.49
C SER A 29 -3.92 1.80 11.19
N VAL A 30 -3.94 2.57 10.10
CA VAL A 30 -3.47 2.16 8.78
C VAL A 30 -2.31 3.06 8.36
N PRO A 31 -1.18 2.50 7.88
CA PRO A 31 -0.04 3.29 7.45
C PRO A 31 -0.37 4.06 6.16
N LEU A 32 0.15 5.29 6.06
CA LEU A 32 0.08 6.11 4.85
C LEU A 32 1.45 6.19 4.17
N ASP A 33 1.45 6.32 2.84
CA ASP A 33 2.66 6.55 2.08
C ASP A 33 3.09 8.03 2.15
N LEU A 34 4.40 8.28 2.08
CA LEU A 34 4.95 9.64 2.15
C LEU A 34 4.53 10.52 0.97
N PHE A 35 4.22 9.94 -0.19
CA PHE A 35 3.86 10.68 -1.40
C PHE A 35 2.37 11.05 -1.46
N GLY A 36 1.53 10.43 -0.63
CA GLY A 36 0.09 10.65 -0.59
C GLY A 36 -0.70 9.92 -1.69
N LEU A 37 -0.08 8.98 -2.41
CA LEU A 37 -0.75 8.26 -3.51
C LEU A 37 -1.83 7.32 -3.01
N ASN A 38 -1.65 6.74 -1.81
CA ASN A 38 -2.59 5.83 -1.21
C ASN A 38 -3.60 6.53 -0.28
N SER A 39 -3.53 7.85 -0.14
CA SER A 39 -4.35 8.66 0.78
C SER A 39 -5.03 9.86 0.10
N VAL A 40 -5.37 9.72 -1.18
CA VAL A 40 -6.08 10.77 -1.96
C VAL A 40 -5.34 12.11 -1.88
N ALA A 41 -4.05 12.10 -2.22
CA ALA A 41 -3.17 13.26 -2.12
C ALA A 41 -3.14 13.91 -0.71
N ARG A 42 -3.29 13.08 0.34
CA ARG A 42 -3.38 13.47 1.76
C ARG A 42 -4.59 14.36 2.09
N ALA A 43 -5.65 14.25 1.30
CA ALA A 43 -6.86 15.04 1.51
C ALA A 43 -7.72 14.55 2.68
N LEU A 44 -7.54 13.30 3.13
CA LEU A 44 -8.36 12.69 4.19
C LEU A 44 -8.40 13.58 5.44
N GLN A 45 -9.60 13.76 6.00
CA GLN A 45 -9.85 14.51 7.22
C GLN A 45 -10.70 13.69 8.21
N PRO A 46 -10.62 13.97 9.52
CA PRO A 46 -11.56 13.43 10.50
C PRO A 46 -13.02 13.66 10.07
N GLY A 47 -13.82 12.60 10.13
CA GLY A 47 -15.23 12.61 9.71
C GLY A 47 -15.47 12.18 8.26
N ASP A 48 -14.44 12.09 7.42
CA ASP A 48 -14.57 11.52 6.08
C ASP A 48 -14.92 10.04 6.14
N SER A 49 -15.60 9.53 5.11
CA SER A 49 -15.75 8.09 4.92
C SER A 49 -14.90 7.64 3.74
N VAL A 50 -14.31 6.46 3.87
CA VAL A 50 -13.39 5.89 2.89
C VAL A 50 -13.71 4.43 2.62
N ASP A 51 -13.42 3.99 1.41
CA ASP A 51 -13.27 2.57 1.09
C ASP A 51 -11.78 2.20 1.08
N LEU A 52 -11.46 0.94 1.40
CA LEU A 52 -10.11 0.40 1.28
C LEU A 52 -10.03 -0.60 0.14
N VAL A 53 -9.08 -0.38 -0.76
CA VAL A 53 -8.76 -1.28 -1.86
C VAL A 53 -7.50 -2.05 -1.54
N LEU A 54 -7.57 -3.37 -1.70
CA LEU A 54 -6.42 -4.27 -1.58
C LEU A 54 -6.00 -4.78 -2.95
N SER A 55 -4.69 -4.90 -3.14
CA SER A 55 -4.08 -5.47 -4.35
C SER A 55 -3.26 -6.71 -4.04
N PHE A 56 -3.62 -7.83 -4.65
CA PHE A 56 -3.06 -9.15 -4.41
C PHE A 56 -2.26 -9.67 -5.59
N LEU A 57 -1.21 -10.43 -5.30
CA LEU A 57 -0.44 -11.18 -6.30
C LEU A 57 -0.62 -12.67 -6.07
N PHE A 58 -1.30 -13.35 -6.99
CA PHE A 58 -1.52 -14.78 -6.92
C PHE A 58 -0.48 -15.56 -7.73
N ILE A 59 -0.03 -16.68 -7.19
CA ILE A 59 0.85 -17.65 -7.84
C ILE A 59 0.27 -19.05 -7.62
N GLU A 60 0.67 -20.01 -8.46
CA GLU A 60 0.32 -21.41 -8.26
C GLU A 60 1.33 -22.03 -7.31
N VAL A 61 0.81 -22.66 -6.27
CA VAL A 61 1.59 -23.40 -5.29
C VAL A 61 1.14 -24.85 -5.27
N ASP A 62 2.05 -25.74 -4.88
CA ASP A 62 1.68 -27.07 -4.46
C ASP A 62 0.86 -26.99 -3.16
N GLU A 63 -0.30 -27.63 -3.13
CA GLU A 63 -1.24 -27.55 -2.00
C GLU A 63 -0.68 -28.15 -0.71
N THR A 64 0.15 -29.19 -0.82
CA THR A 64 0.69 -29.91 0.35
C THR A 64 1.97 -29.24 0.86
N PHE A 65 2.89 -28.91 -0.04
CA PHE A 65 4.18 -28.34 0.31
C PHE A 65 4.16 -26.82 0.48
N GLN A 66 3.12 -26.14 -0.01
CA GLN A 66 3.02 -24.68 -0.07
C GLN A 66 4.23 -24.06 -0.82
N THR A 67 4.74 -24.76 -1.82
CA THR A 67 5.88 -24.34 -2.65
C THR A 67 5.43 -23.90 -4.03
N ARG A 68 6.13 -22.94 -4.62
CA ARG A 68 5.83 -22.45 -5.98
C ARG A 68 5.96 -23.56 -7.01
N GLN A 69 5.01 -23.62 -7.94
CA GLN A 69 5.09 -24.54 -9.07
C GLN A 69 6.05 -24.03 -10.18
N PRO A 70 6.62 -24.95 -10.99
CA PRO A 70 6.50 -26.40 -10.88
C PRO A 70 7.34 -26.99 -9.73
N ASN A 71 6.93 -28.16 -9.23
CA ASN A 71 7.72 -28.91 -8.25
C ASN A 71 8.90 -29.61 -8.92
N ARG A 72 9.95 -29.82 -8.14
CA ARG A 72 11.04 -30.71 -8.52
C ARG A 72 10.63 -32.17 -8.40
N ILE A 73 10.76 -32.90 -9.50
CA ILE A 73 10.41 -34.32 -9.58
C ILE A 73 11.69 -35.15 -9.52
N SER A 74 11.65 -36.27 -8.78
CA SER A 74 12.67 -37.33 -8.84
C SER A 74 12.02 -38.62 -9.27
N VAL A 75 12.65 -39.36 -10.18
CA VAL A 75 12.11 -40.62 -10.69
C VAL A 75 12.70 -41.76 -9.88
N ILE A 76 11.85 -42.60 -9.30
CA ILE A 76 12.27 -43.82 -8.62
C ILE A 76 12.16 -44.96 -9.62
N THR A 77 13.30 -45.52 -10.02
CA THR A 77 13.37 -46.70 -10.90
C THR A 77 13.82 -47.91 -10.09
N ARG A 78 13.56 -49.11 -10.59
CA ARG A 78 14.13 -50.34 -10.04
C ARG A 78 15.22 -50.83 -10.97
N SER A 79 16.42 -51.07 -10.44
CA SER A 79 17.52 -51.65 -11.19
C SER A 79 17.21 -53.10 -11.58
N PRO A 80 17.92 -53.67 -12.58
CA PRO A 80 17.80 -55.09 -12.92
C PRO A 80 18.11 -56.04 -11.74
N GLN A 81 18.89 -55.59 -10.76
CA GLN A 81 19.19 -56.33 -9.52
C GLN A 81 18.14 -56.14 -8.42
N GLY A 82 17.08 -55.36 -8.65
CA GLY A 82 15.96 -55.19 -7.74
C GLY A 82 16.08 -54.01 -6.76
N GLU A 83 17.18 -53.25 -6.79
CA GLU A 83 17.42 -52.09 -5.94
C GLU A 83 16.66 -50.85 -6.43
N LEU A 84 16.25 -49.95 -5.53
CA LEU A 84 15.64 -48.67 -5.90
C LEU A 84 16.71 -47.64 -6.24
N VAL A 85 16.61 -47.04 -7.43
CA VAL A 85 17.49 -45.98 -7.92
C VAL A 85 16.71 -44.69 -8.04
N PHE A 86 17.22 -43.61 -7.45
CA PHE A 86 16.64 -42.28 -7.54
C PHE A 86 17.35 -41.49 -8.63
N GLY A 87 16.66 -41.27 -9.75
CA GLY A 87 17.13 -40.45 -10.87
C GLY A 87 16.57 -39.04 -10.82
N ALA A 88 17.26 -38.09 -11.47
CA ALA A 88 16.74 -36.75 -11.68
C ALA A 88 15.52 -36.79 -12.60
N GLY A 89 14.40 -36.20 -12.18
CA GLY A 89 13.29 -35.93 -13.06
C GLY A 89 13.58 -34.70 -13.92
N LEU A 90 13.16 -34.76 -15.19
CA LEU A 90 13.13 -33.57 -16.03
C LEU A 90 11.79 -32.86 -15.80
N GLU A 91 11.84 -31.63 -15.31
CA GLU A 91 10.66 -30.80 -15.10
C GLU A 91 10.14 -30.31 -16.45
N GLY A 92 8.86 -30.53 -16.73
CA GLY A 92 8.22 -30.00 -17.93
C GLY A 92 6.93 -30.72 -18.27
N ARG A 93 6.26 -30.22 -19.30
CA ARG A 93 5.04 -30.81 -19.84
C ARG A 93 5.37 -31.54 -21.15
N PRO A 94 5.01 -32.82 -21.30
CA PRO A 94 5.19 -33.52 -22.57
C PRO A 94 4.20 -32.94 -23.60
N GLU A 95 4.71 -32.61 -24.78
CA GLU A 95 3.93 -32.08 -25.90
C GLU A 95 4.25 -32.84 -27.19
N PRO A 96 3.24 -33.19 -28.01
CA PRO A 96 3.47 -33.75 -29.33
C PRO A 96 4.29 -32.78 -30.21
N SER A 97 5.23 -33.29 -31.00
CA SER A 97 6.07 -32.45 -31.86
C SER A 97 6.52 -33.18 -33.12
N PRO A 98 6.64 -32.49 -34.27
CA PRO A 98 7.22 -33.07 -35.47
C PRO A 98 8.74 -33.31 -35.36
N LEU A 99 9.41 -32.75 -34.35
CA LEU A 99 10.85 -32.92 -34.14
C LEU A 99 11.23 -34.28 -33.55
N SER A 100 10.29 -34.96 -32.89
CA SER A 100 10.52 -36.23 -32.19
C SER A 100 9.25 -37.06 -32.17
N ALA A 101 9.35 -38.33 -32.59
CA ALA A 101 8.21 -39.27 -32.57
C ALA A 101 7.68 -39.55 -31.15
N LEU A 102 8.48 -39.28 -30.11
CA LEU A 102 8.10 -39.42 -28.71
C LEU A 102 7.58 -38.10 -28.09
N GLY A 103 7.50 -37.03 -28.89
CA GLY A 103 7.21 -35.68 -28.41
C GLY A 103 8.43 -34.95 -27.87
N VAL A 104 8.20 -33.74 -27.37
CA VAL A 104 9.18 -32.90 -26.68
C VAL A 104 8.71 -32.60 -25.27
N LEU A 105 9.65 -32.27 -24.39
CA LEU A 105 9.34 -31.82 -23.04
C LEU A 105 9.49 -30.30 -23.00
N VAL A 106 8.40 -29.58 -22.73
CA VAL A 106 8.41 -28.12 -22.59
C VAL A 106 8.60 -27.76 -21.14
N SER A 107 9.75 -27.17 -20.83
CA SER A 107 10.09 -26.67 -19.50
C SER A 107 9.88 -25.16 -19.42
N PRO A 108 9.47 -24.60 -18.27
CA PRO A 108 9.40 -23.15 -18.10
C PRO A 108 10.77 -22.49 -18.32
N THR A 109 10.79 -21.39 -19.07
CA THR A 109 12.01 -20.60 -19.29
C THR A 109 12.28 -19.62 -18.15
N GLU A 110 11.25 -19.33 -17.35
CA GLU A 110 11.31 -18.41 -16.22
C GLU A 110 10.47 -18.91 -15.05
N ARG A 111 10.63 -18.25 -13.91
CA ARG A 111 9.75 -18.48 -12.76
C ARG A 111 8.35 -17.98 -13.07
N GLN A 112 7.35 -18.66 -12.53
CA GLN A 112 5.97 -18.24 -12.66
C GLN A 112 5.78 -16.76 -12.27
N ARG A 113 5.11 -16.01 -13.16
CA ARG A 113 4.74 -14.61 -12.94
C ARG A 113 3.53 -14.51 -12.01
N PRO A 114 3.59 -13.69 -10.95
CA PRO A 114 2.43 -13.41 -10.12
C PRO A 114 1.34 -12.69 -10.92
N ARG A 115 0.08 -13.00 -10.60
CA ARG A 115 -1.12 -12.44 -11.25
C ARG A 115 -1.76 -11.41 -10.32
N LEU A 116 -1.84 -10.16 -10.79
CA LEU A 116 -2.43 -9.06 -10.03
C LEU A 116 -3.95 -9.13 -10.04
N VAL A 117 -4.54 -8.94 -8.86
CA VAL A 117 -5.98 -8.72 -8.65
C VAL A 117 -6.15 -7.53 -7.72
N THR A 118 -7.03 -6.61 -8.07
CA THR A 118 -7.36 -5.43 -7.24
C THR A 118 -8.86 -5.43 -6.92
N GLN A 119 -9.21 -5.27 -5.65
CA GLN A 119 -10.60 -5.32 -5.21
C GLN A 119 -10.83 -4.38 -4.03
N ARG A 120 -12.00 -3.72 -3.98
CA ARG A 120 -12.46 -3.03 -2.78
C ARG A 120 -12.82 -4.07 -1.72
N THR A 121 -12.16 -4.02 -0.57
CA THR A 121 -12.27 -5.04 0.48
C THR A 121 -13.01 -4.53 1.70
N VAL A 122 -12.72 -3.30 2.15
CA VAL A 122 -13.42 -2.67 3.28
C VAL A 122 -14.23 -1.51 2.75
N GLU A 123 -15.47 -1.40 3.19
CA GLU A 123 -16.40 -0.38 2.73
C GLU A 123 -16.80 0.55 3.87
N ASN A 124 -16.97 1.83 3.54
CA ASN A 124 -17.55 2.82 4.45
C ASN A 124 -16.87 2.93 5.82
N ALA A 125 -15.54 2.84 5.84
CA ALA A 125 -14.76 3.08 7.04
C ALA A 125 -14.75 4.59 7.35
N GLN A 126 -14.98 4.97 8.61
CA GLN A 126 -14.95 6.37 9.01
C GLN A 126 -13.54 6.78 9.41
N VAL A 127 -13.04 7.91 8.90
CA VAL A 127 -11.78 8.50 9.34
C VAL A 127 -11.99 9.15 10.71
N ILE A 128 -11.32 8.62 11.73
CA ILE A 128 -11.39 9.12 13.10
C ILE A 128 -10.35 10.22 13.32
N HIS A 129 -9.13 9.98 12.86
CA HIS A 129 -8.03 10.92 13.01
C HIS A 129 -6.96 10.68 11.95
N VAL A 130 -6.32 11.74 11.49
CA VAL A 130 -5.19 11.68 10.58
C VAL A 130 -3.96 12.13 11.34
N GLY A 131 -2.88 11.34 11.29
CA GLY A 131 -1.69 11.54 12.10
C GLY A 131 -1.76 10.85 13.47
N TYR A 132 -0.79 11.16 14.32
CA TYR A 132 -0.72 10.62 15.67
C TYR A 132 -1.69 11.33 16.60
N PHE A 133 -2.27 10.59 17.54
CA PHE A 133 -3.07 11.18 18.61
C PHE A 133 -2.16 11.93 19.59
N PRO A 134 -2.65 13.03 20.19
CA PRO A 134 -1.93 13.67 21.27
C PRO A 134 -1.83 12.72 22.49
N PRO A 135 -0.76 12.80 23.30
CA PRO A 135 -0.54 11.87 24.41
C PRO A 135 -1.63 11.89 25.47
N ASP A 136 -2.37 12.99 25.60
CA ASP A 136 -3.48 13.16 26.53
C ASP A 136 -4.80 12.58 26.00
N GLY A 137 -4.80 12.06 24.77
CA GLY A 137 -5.96 11.40 24.14
C GLY A 137 -7.12 12.35 23.82
N ARG A 138 -6.91 13.68 23.94
CA ARG A 138 -7.94 14.69 23.74
C ARG A 138 -7.82 15.34 22.38
N LEU A 139 -8.78 15.06 21.49
CA LEU A 139 -8.91 15.66 20.17
C LEU A 139 -9.90 16.84 20.17
N LEU A 140 -10.94 16.76 21.00
CA LEU A 140 -12.07 17.68 21.04
C LEU A 140 -11.80 18.78 22.07
N GLY A 141 -10.95 19.75 21.71
CA GLY A 141 -10.58 20.82 22.65
C GLY A 141 -9.65 21.93 22.12
N GLY A 142 -9.40 21.98 20.81
CA GLY A 142 -8.64 23.09 20.19
C GLY A 142 -7.14 23.13 20.53
N ARG A 143 -6.58 22.05 21.07
CA ARG A 143 -5.13 21.88 21.24
C ARG A 143 -4.68 20.66 20.44
N THR A 144 -4.76 20.73 19.12
CA THR A 144 -3.85 19.91 18.32
C THR A 144 -2.45 20.34 18.74
N ALA A 145 -1.68 19.42 19.31
CA ALA A 145 -0.31 19.70 19.69
C ALA A 145 0.45 20.13 18.42
N THR A 146 0.78 21.42 18.33
CA THR A 146 1.90 21.84 17.49
C THR A 146 3.11 21.01 17.94
N PRO A 147 3.80 20.30 17.03
CA PRO A 147 4.94 19.47 17.43
C PRO A 147 5.95 20.35 18.17
N THR A 148 6.28 19.96 19.40
CA THR A 148 7.28 20.65 20.23
C THR A 148 8.63 20.58 19.51
N PRO A 149 9.28 21.71 19.21
CA PRO A 149 10.63 21.70 18.66
C PRO A 149 11.59 21.00 19.63
N PHE A 150 12.57 20.26 19.10
CA PHE A 150 13.69 19.76 19.90
C PHE A 150 14.45 20.95 20.51
N ASP A 151 14.65 20.94 21.83
CA ASP A 151 15.43 21.95 22.54
C ASP A 151 16.86 22.02 21.97
N THR A 152 17.21 23.15 21.37
CA THR A 152 18.59 23.49 21.03
C THR A 152 19.25 24.09 22.28
N PRO A 153 20.53 23.76 22.59
CA PRO A 153 21.17 24.17 23.83
C PRO A 153 21.28 25.70 23.90
N THR A 154 20.96 26.25 25.07
CA THR A 154 20.93 27.68 25.38
C THR A 154 22.32 28.31 25.23
N PRO A 155 22.51 29.44 24.52
CA PRO A 155 23.78 30.14 24.52
C PRO A 155 23.97 30.92 25.82
N ASN A 156 25.21 30.91 26.29
CA ASN A 156 25.75 31.53 27.49
C ASN A 156 25.40 33.04 27.60
N PRO A 157 25.02 33.56 28.78
CA PRO A 157 24.61 34.96 28.94
C PRO A 157 25.82 35.82 29.29
N ASP A 158 26.62 36.24 28.30
CA ASP A 158 27.57 37.35 28.47
C ASP A 158 27.96 37.93 27.10
N ALA A 159 27.15 38.85 26.60
CA ALA A 159 27.52 39.89 25.65
C ALA A 159 26.38 40.90 25.52
N ALA A 160 26.39 41.93 26.36
CA ALA A 160 25.60 43.14 26.12
C ALA A 160 26.35 44.02 25.10
N GLU A 161 25.72 44.31 23.96
CA GLU A 161 25.45 45.67 23.44
C GLU A 161 25.13 45.67 21.93
N GLN A 162 23.96 46.26 21.61
CA GLN A 162 23.60 46.96 20.36
C GLN A 162 23.47 46.16 19.05
N GLN A 163 22.24 45.70 18.77
CA GLN A 163 21.73 45.49 17.41
C GLN A 163 20.22 45.80 17.34
N PRO A 164 19.69 46.34 16.22
CA PRO A 164 18.26 46.57 16.04
C PRO A 164 17.49 45.25 16.20
N PRO A 165 16.20 45.27 16.58
CA PRO A 165 15.42 44.05 16.77
C PRO A 165 15.43 43.26 15.46
N THR A 166 16.19 42.16 15.44
CA THR A 166 16.10 41.18 14.35
C THR A 166 14.71 40.58 14.46
N ALA A 167 13.94 40.71 13.39
CA ALA A 167 12.63 40.07 13.29
C ALA A 167 12.81 38.58 13.63
N THR A 168 12.07 38.11 14.63
CA THR A 168 11.94 36.69 14.92
C THR A 168 11.63 35.98 13.60
N PRO A 169 12.40 34.96 13.17
CA PRO A 169 12.05 34.22 11.97
C PRO A 169 10.64 33.68 12.16
N LEU A 170 9.75 34.02 11.23
CA LEU A 170 8.40 33.44 11.18
C LEU A 170 8.59 31.92 11.17
N PRO A 171 7.90 31.15 12.04
CA PRO A 171 8.01 29.69 12.01
C PRO A 171 7.74 29.23 10.59
N THR A 172 8.75 28.60 9.98
CA THR A 172 8.56 27.92 8.70
C THR A 172 7.64 26.75 9.00
N GLU A 173 6.40 26.81 8.51
CA GLU A 173 5.44 25.73 8.64
C GLU A 173 6.11 24.45 8.13
N THR A 174 6.37 23.51 9.05
CA THR A 174 6.83 22.19 8.63
C THR A 174 5.65 21.55 7.90
N PRO A 175 5.82 21.11 6.65
CA PRO A 175 4.71 20.55 5.89
C PRO A 175 4.14 19.36 6.66
N TYR A 176 2.84 19.44 6.98
CA TYR A 176 2.13 18.37 7.66
C TYR A 176 2.14 17.11 6.80
N GLN A 177 2.89 16.09 7.23
CA GLN A 177 3.06 14.83 6.52
C GLN A 177 2.61 13.68 7.43
N PRO A 178 1.30 13.42 7.50
CA PRO A 178 0.79 12.30 8.27
C PRO A 178 1.21 10.99 7.60
N VAL A 179 1.78 10.08 8.40
CA VAL A 179 2.21 8.74 7.96
C VAL A 179 1.28 7.63 8.46
N VAL A 180 0.20 8.01 9.12
CA VAL A 180 -0.79 7.10 9.70
C VAL A 180 -2.16 7.77 9.69
N VAL A 181 -3.19 6.96 9.50
CA VAL A 181 -4.59 7.34 9.69
C VAL A 181 -5.24 6.33 10.62
N THR A 182 -6.16 6.79 11.46
CA THR A 182 -6.99 5.91 12.27
C THR A 182 -8.41 5.93 11.72
N ILE A 183 -8.94 4.75 11.44
CA ILE A 183 -10.28 4.56 10.90
C ILE A 183 -11.12 3.69 11.83
N GLY A 184 -12.43 3.96 11.88
CA GLY A 184 -13.44 3.14 12.53
C GLY A 184 -14.05 2.17 11.52
N VAL A 185 -14.00 0.89 11.85
CA VAL A 185 -14.47 -0.23 11.01
C VAL A 185 -15.20 -1.27 11.83
N ASP A 186 -15.91 -2.19 11.18
CA ASP A 186 -16.45 -3.36 11.86
C ASP A 186 -15.32 -4.30 12.36
N PRO A 187 -15.55 -5.10 13.41
CA PRO A 187 -14.49 -5.95 13.99
C PRO A 187 -13.88 -6.95 12.99
N GLN A 188 -14.68 -7.46 12.04
CA GLN A 188 -14.19 -8.38 11.01
C GLN A 188 -13.26 -7.67 10.03
N ASP A 189 -13.58 -6.44 9.63
CA ASP A 189 -12.77 -5.65 8.71
C ASP A 189 -11.47 -5.21 9.37
N ALA A 190 -11.48 -4.93 10.68
CA ALA A 190 -10.25 -4.67 11.43
C ALA A 190 -9.27 -5.85 11.35
N LEU A 191 -9.75 -7.09 11.50
CA LEU A 191 -8.91 -8.28 11.37
C LEU A 191 -8.37 -8.46 9.95
N VAL A 192 -9.19 -8.15 8.93
CA VAL A 192 -8.75 -8.17 7.52
C VAL A 192 -7.64 -7.16 7.29
N ILE A 193 -7.76 -5.96 7.84
CA ILE A 193 -6.75 -4.91 7.73
C ILE A 193 -5.46 -5.29 8.46
N VAL A 194 -5.54 -5.84 9.69
CA VAL A 194 -4.35 -6.33 10.40
C VAL A 194 -3.62 -7.39 9.57
N TRP A 195 -4.36 -8.37 9.05
CA TRP A 195 -3.77 -9.41 8.20
C TRP A 195 -3.15 -8.81 6.93
N ALA A 196 -3.78 -7.81 6.30
CA ALA A 196 -3.23 -7.13 5.14
C ALA A 196 -1.96 -6.34 5.45
N ILE A 197 -1.90 -5.69 6.61
CA ILE A 197 -0.69 -5.01 7.11
C ILE A 197 0.44 -6.03 7.32
N ASP A 198 0.18 -7.12 8.02
CA ASP A 198 1.17 -8.16 8.34
C ASP A 198 1.66 -8.88 7.08
N ALA A 199 0.78 -9.09 6.10
CA ALA A 199 1.11 -9.66 4.80
C ALA A 199 1.74 -8.64 3.82
N GLN A 200 1.93 -7.38 4.25
CA GLN A 200 2.48 -6.28 3.45
C GLN A 200 1.72 -6.06 2.13
N ILE A 201 0.40 -6.26 2.16
CA ILE A 201 -0.46 -6.06 1.00
C ILE A 201 -0.64 -4.56 0.78
N PRO A 202 -0.41 -4.07 -0.46
CA PRO A 202 -0.69 -2.67 -0.80
C PRO A 202 -2.16 -2.33 -0.57
N MET A 203 -2.36 -1.23 0.17
CA MET A 203 -3.66 -0.66 0.50
C MET A 203 -3.78 0.74 -0.12
N THR A 204 -4.93 1.04 -0.72
CA THR A 204 -5.24 2.38 -1.24
C THR A 204 -6.60 2.83 -0.72
N PHE A 205 -6.65 4.03 -0.15
CA PHE A 205 -7.89 4.68 0.26
C PHE A 205 -8.62 5.30 -0.92
N LEU A 206 -9.92 5.07 -0.99
CA LEU A 206 -10.84 5.79 -1.87
C LEU A 206 -11.72 6.69 -1.00
N LEU A 207 -11.67 8.00 -1.22
CA LEU A 207 -12.53 8.95 -0.51
C LEU A 207 -13.96 8.87 -1.03
N ARG A 208 -14.92 8.72 -0.12
CA ARG A 208 -16.35 8.71 -0.45
C ARG A 208 -16.92 10.12 -0.50
N SER A 209 -18.00 10.25 -1.25
CA SER A 209 -18.76 11.49 -1.28
C SER A 209 -19.40 11.77 0.07
N ALA A 210 -19.31 13.00 0.56
CA ALA A 210 -19.92 13.42 1.82
C ALA A 210 -21.45 13.17 1.87
N VAL A 211 -22.12 13.17 0.70
CA VAL A 211 -23.58 13.01 0.59
C VAL A 211 -24.03 11.57 0.31
N ASP A 212 -23.11 10.63 0.08
CA ASP A 212 -23.42 9.22 -0.18
C ASP A 212 -22.59 8.30 0.70
N GLN A 213 -23.13 8.06 1.90
CA GLN A 213 -22.50 7.29 2.98
C GLN A 213 -23.09 5.88 3.16
N GLY A 214 -23.98 5.46 2.24
CA GLY A 214 -24.57 4.13 2.26
C GLY A 214 -23.60 3.06 1.75
N THR A 215 -23.91 1.77 1.91
CA THR A 215 -23.17 0.71 1.19
C THR A 215 -23.33 0.95 -0.31
N GLY A 216 -22.24 1.35 -0.97
CA GLY A 216 -22.25 1.73 -2.38
C GLY A 216 -22.53 0.55 -3.30
N ALA A 217 -22.54 0.78 -4.61
CA ALA A 217 -22.67 -0.31 -5.58
C ALA A 217 -21.55 -1.34 -5.39
N ALA A 218 -21.89 -2.64 -5.42
CA ALA A 218 -20.92 -3.71 -5.32
C ALA A 218 -19.87 -3.61 -6.45
N THR A 219 -18.60 -3.82 -6.11
CA THR A 219 -17.50 -3.81 -7.08
C THR A 219 -17.08 -5.23 -7.45
N THR A 220 -16.69 -5.42 -8.70
CA THR A 220 -16.09 -6.67 -9.18
C THR A 220 -14.57 -6.57 -9.15
N ALA A 221 -13.91 -7.69 -8.85
CA ALA A 221 -12.44 -7.75 -8.81
C ALA A 221 -11.85 -7.46 -10.19
N VAL A 222 -10.85 -6.58 -10.22
CA VAL A 222 -10.16 -6.15 -11.43
C VAL A 222 -8.91 -7.02 -11.63
N THR A 223 -8.85 -7.70 -12.76
CA THR A 223 -7.72 -8.51 -13.22
C THR A 223 -7.26 -8.06 -14.60
N LEU A 224 -6.12 -8.55 -15.09
CA LEU A 224 -5.71 -8.29 -16.49
C LEU A 224 -6.78 -8.73 -17.49
N GLN A 225 -7.40 -9.88 -17.26
CA GLN A 225 -8.48 -10.38 -18.11
C GLN A 225 -9.68 -9.43 -18.08
N TYR A 226 -10.10 -8.98 -16.89
CA TYR A 226 -11.18 -7.99 -16.76
C TYR A 226 -10.89 -6.73 -17.57
N LEU A 227 -9.64 -6.24 -17.54
CA LEU A 227 -9.24 -5.06 -18.30
C LEU A 227 -9.29 -5.30 -19.82
N ILE A 228 -8.79 -6.44 -20.30
CA ILE A 228 -8.80 -6.80 -21.72
C ILE A 228 -10.24 -6.94 -22.23
N GLU A 229 -11.09 -7.63 -21.48
CA GLU A 229 -12.46 -7.95 -21.90
C GLU A 229 -13.41 -6.75 -21.73
N THR A 230 -13.35 -6.04 -20.60
CA THR A 230 -14.28 -4.95 -20.29
C THR A 230 -13.89 -3.65 -20.98
N TYR A 231 -12.59 -3.33 -21.04
CA TYR A 231 -12.10 -2.10 -21.68
C TYR A 231 -11.60 -2.33 -23.11
N ALA A 232 -11.82 -3.52 -23.67
CA ALA A 232 -11.44 -3.89 -25.03
C ALA A 232 -9.97 -3.55 -25.36
N ILE A 233 -9.04 -3.77 -24.42
CA ILE A 233 -7.60 -3.55 -24.64
C ILE A 233 -7.09 -4.65 -25.56
N PRO A 234 -6.84 -4.38 -26.86
CA PRO A 234 -6.42 -5.43 -27.78
C PRO A 234 -4.96 -5.79 -27.52
N GLN A 235 -4.65 -7.08 -27.60
CA GLN A 235 -3.25 -7.49 -27.70
C GLN A 235 -2.68 -6.92 -29.02
N PRO A 236 -1.56 -6.18 -28.98
CA PRO A 236 -0.95 -5.66 -30.20
C PRO A 236 -0.63 -6.82 -31.16
N PRO A 237 -0.93 -6.68 -32.47
CA PRO A 237 -0.60 -7.71 -33.44
C PRO A 237 0.92 -7.88 -33.57
N ILE A 238 1.35 -9.09 -33.91
CA ILE A 238 2.75 -9.34 -34.27
C ILE A 238 3.00 -8.68 -35.63
N LEU A 239 4.02 -7.83 -35.71
CA LEU A 239 4.45 -7.17 -36.94
C LEU A 239 5.77 -7.75 -37.44
N PRO A 240 6.02 -7.77 -38.77
CA PRO A 240 7.28 -8.29 -39.34
C PRO A 240 8.47 -7.32 -39.18
N PHE A 241 8.27 -6.16 -38.56
CA PHE A 241 9.26 -5.12 -38.32
C PHE A 241 9.07 -4.54 -36.91
N ALA A 242 10.16 -4.03 -36.32
CA ALA A 242 10.17 -3.43 -34.99
C ALA A 242 10.95 -2.11 -34.99
N LEU A 243 10.73 -1.28 -33.97
CA LEU A 243 11.52 -0.08 -33.73
C LEU A 243 12.87 -0.45 -33.13
N GLU A 244 13.93 0.27 -33.52
CA GLU A 244 15.28 0.17 -32.95
C GLU A 244 15.66 1.54 -32.35
N PRO A 245 16.02 1.62 -31.05
CA PRO A 245 16.17 0.52 -30.09
C PRO A 245 14.82 -0.04 -29.59
N ALA A 246 14.83 -1.32 -29.18
CA ALA A 246 13.66 -1.95 -28.60
C ALA A 246 13.18 -1.22 -27.33
N ILE A 247 11.90 -0.87 -27.28
CA ILE A 247 11.26 -0.30 -26.09
C ILE A 247 10.96 -1.46 -25.12
N THR A 248 11.75 -1.56 -24.06
CA THR A 248 11.63 -2.64 -23.05
C THR A 248 10.97 -2.18 -21.74
N SER A 249 10.72 -0.87 -21.58
CA SER A 249 10.03 -0.28 -20.42
C SER A 249 9.00 0.76 -20.84
N LEU A 250 7.82 0.70 -20.21
CA LEU A 250 6.73 1.68 -20.40
C LEU A 250 6.84 2.89 -19.45
N ARG A 251 7.72 2.83 -18.43
CA ARG A 251 8.02 3.97 -17.57
C ARG A 251 9.36 4.59 -18.02
N SER A 252 9.32 5.77 -18.61
CA SER A 252 10.53 6.59 -18.91
C SER A 252 11.07 7.32 -17.68
N LEU A 253 10.34 7.23 -16.56
CA LEU A 253 10.66 7.85 -15.30
C LEU A 253 10.98 6.77 -14.27
N THR A 254 12.21 6.28 -14.30
CA THR A 254 12.80 5.52 -13.20
C THR A 254 13.32 6.51 -12.15
N LEU A 255 13.44 6.12 -10.88
CA LEU A 255 14.04 6.98 -9.86
C LEU A 255 15.44 7.48 -10.29
N GLU A 256 16.15 6.69 -11.09
CA GLU A 256 17.45 7.05 -11.68
C GLU A 256 17.34 8.14 -12.77
N SER A 257 16.35 8.06 -13.67
CA SER A 257 16.14 9.13 -14.66
C SER A 257 15.63 10.42 -14.01
N PHE A 258 14.86 10.31 -12.93
CA PHE A 258 14.48 11.45 -12.09
C PHE A 258 15.67 12.10 -11.37
N THR A 259 16.58 11.31 -10.79
CA THR A 259 17.76 11.84 -10.09
C THR A 259 18.65 12.63 -11.06
N ASN A 260 18.83 12.13 -12.29
CA ASN A 260 19.58 12.83 -13.32
C ASN A 260 18.86 14.11 -13.82
N LEU A 261 17.53 14.10 -13.95
CA LEU A 261 16.76 15.28 -14.36
C LEU A 261 16.81 16.39 -13.30
N VAL A 262 16.76 16.03 -12.01
CA VAL A 262 16.84 17.00 -10.89
C VAL A 262 18.26 17.54 -10.74
N LEU A 263 19.29 16.70 -10.91
CA LEU A 263 20.69 17.15 -10.84
C LEU A 263 21.04 18.11 -11.99
N ASP A 264 20.54 17.88 -13.21
CA ASP A 264 20.80 18.76 -14.36
C ASP A 264 20.10 20.12 -14.22
N GLN A 265 18.94 20.16 -13.57
CA GLN A 265 18.24 21.41 -13.22
C GLN A 265 19.02 22.21 -12.16
N THR A 266 19.64 21.56 -11.17
CA THR A 266 20.42 22.24 -10.12
C THR A 266 21.77 22.77 -10.59
N VAL A 267 22.37 22.20 -11.64
CA VAL A 267 23.62 22.70 -12.23
C VAL A 267 23.36 23.90 -13.16
N SER A 268 22.17 23.97 -13.79
CA SER A 268 21.80 25.13 -14.62
C SER A 268 21.47 26.38 -13.81
N GLU A 269 21.04 26.28 -12.55
CA GLU A 269 20.75 27.44 -11.68
C GLU A 269 21.96 27.93 -10.88
N ALA A 270 23.04 27.14 -10.78
CA ALA A 270 24.29 27.54 -10.12
C ALA A 270 25.30 28.22 -11.08
N GLY A 271 24.91 28.42 -12.34
CA GLY A 271 25.76 28.88 -13.44
C GLY A 271 25.35 30.22 -14.08
N GLN A 272 24.63 31.09 -13.36
CA GLN A 272 24.44 32.50 -13.72
C GLN A 272 24.68 33.43 -12.53
#